data_AF-A0A7K0DMZ8-F1
#
_entry.id   AF-A0A7K0DMZ8-F1
#
_cell.length_a   1.000
_cell.length_b   1.000
_cell.length_c   1.000
_cell.angle_alpha   90.00
_cell.angle_beta   90.00
_cell.angle_gamma   90.00
#
_symmetry.space_group_name_H-M   'P 1'
#
loop_
_entity.id
_entity.type
_entity.pdbx_description
1 polymer ?
#
loop_
_entity_poly.entity_id
_entity_poly.type
_entity_poly.pdbx_seq_one_letter_code
_entity_poly.pdbx_strand_id
1 'polypeptide(L)' 'MTATAVAAIAALAGVPDDTVATDAPFTDLGLSSTQLARLAAVLEDALGVGVSLTALYDHPDIDRLVEHLASA' A
#
# COMPACT_ATOMS: atom_id res chain seq x y z
N MET A 1 3.03 4.46 10.36
CA MET A 1 2.45 3.45 9.46
C MET A 1 2.28 4.01 8.05
N THR A 2 1.61 5.15 7.84
CA THR A 2 1.47 5.76 6.49
C THR A 2 2.79 6.03 5.79
N ALA A 3 3.76 6.69 6.45
CA ALA A 3 5.07 6.95 5.86
C ALA A 3 5.82 5.67 5.44
N THR A 4 5.71 4.59 6.22
CA THR A 4 6.31 3.28 5.90
C THR A 4 5.63 2.63 4.69
N ALA A 5 4.29 2.71 4.61
CA ALA A 5 3.53 2.19 3.49
C ALA A 5 3.85 2.96 2.19
N VAL A 6 3.93 4.29 2.27
CA VAL A 6 4.35 5.16 1.16
C VAL A 6 5.75 4.79 0.68
N ALA A 7 6.72 4.67 1.58
CA ALA A 7 8.09 4.30 1.21
C ALA A 7 8.16 2.91 0.55
N ALA A 8 7.39 1.94 1.03
CA ALA A 8 7.29 0.61 0.43
C ALA A 8 6.71 0.65 -0.99
N ILE A 9 5.65 1.44 -1.21
CA ILE A 9 5.01 1.61 -2.53
C ILE A 9 5.95 2.35 -3.48
N ALA A 10 6.58 3.43 -3.01
CA ALA A 10 7.56 4.20 -3.76
C ALA A 10 8.73 3.32 -4.24
N ALA A 11 9.28 2.50 -3.34
CA ALA A 11 10.34 1.55 -3.66
C ALA A 11 9.87 0.48 -4.66
N LEU A 12 8.63 -0.01 -4.56
CA LEU A 12 8.06 -0.99 -5.49
C LEU A 12 7.82 -0.39 -6.89
N ALA A 13 7.32 0.84 -6.95
CA ALA A 13 7.02 1.57 -8.17
C ALA A 13 8.27 2.21 -8.81
N GLY A 14 9.37 2.33 -8.06
CA GLY A 14 10.59 2.98 -8.52
C GLY A 14 10.46 4.50 -8.64
N VAL A 15 9.57 5.10 -7.84
CA VAL A 15 9.30 6.55 -7.82
C VAL A 15 9.65 7.12 -6.44
N PRO A 16 9.83 8.45 -6.31
CA PRO A 16 9.98 9.08 -5.00
C PRO A 16 8.73 8.94 -4.14
N ASP A 17 8.91 8.81 -2.83
CA ASP A 17 7.83 8.80 -1.83
C ASP A 17 6.91 10.03 -1.92
N ASP A 18 7.48 11.20 -2.18
CA ASP A 18 6.75 12.47 -2.35
C ASP A 18 5.81 12.50 -3.57
N THR A 19 5.91 11.51 -4.46
CA THR A 19 5.03 11.38 -5.65
C THR A 19 3.92 10.35 -5.46
N VAL A 20 3.96 9.59 -4.37
CA VAL A 20 2.95 8.57 -4.07
C VAL A 20 1.78 9.24 -3.38
N ALA A 21 0.64 9.29 -4.06
CA ALA A 21 -0.60 9.79 -3.49
C ALA A 21 -1.18 8.78 -2.48
N THR A 22 -1.47 9.24 -1.26
CA THR A 22 -2.06 8.40 -0.19
C THR A 22 -3.59 8.37 -0.22
N ASP A 23 -4.19 9.38 -0.85
CA ASP A 23 -5.62 9.57 -1.06
C ASP A 23 -6.12 9.01 -2.40
N ALA A 24 -5.22 8.40 -3.18
CA ALA A 24 -5.53 7.83 -4.48
C ALA A 24 -5.59 6.29 -4.44
N PRO A 25 -6.42 5.69 -5.31
CA PRO A 25 -6.45 4.25 -5.47
C PRO A 25 -5.08 3.69 -5.91
N PHE A 26 -4.69 2.51 -5.41
CA PHE A 26 -3.49 1.81 -5.87
C PHE A 26 -3.49 1.54 -7.38
N THR A 27 -4.67 1.40 -7.99
CA THR A 27 -4.84 1.26 -9.44
C THR A 27 -4.47 2.52 -10.21
N ASP A 28 -4.67 3.70 -9.61
CA ASP A 28 -4.35 4.99 -10.22
C ASP A 28 -2.85 5.30 -10.13
N LEU A 29 -2.13 4.67 -9.18
CA LEU A 29 -0.67 4.68 -9.12
C LEU A 29 -0.01 3.85 -10.25
N GLY A 30 -0.81 3.25 -11.14
CA GLY A 30 -0.33 2.42 -12.25
C GLY A 30 0.09 1.02 -11.82
N LEU A 31 -0.35 0.54 -10.66
CA LEU A 31 -0.05 -0.81 -10.19
C LEU A 31 -0.96 -1.84 -10.88
N SER A 32 -0.33 -2.82 -11.52
CA SER A 32 -1.01 -4.01 -12.05
C SER A 32 -1.43 -4.98 -10.93
N SER A 33 -2.35 -5.90 -11.21
CA SER A 33 -2.80 -6.92 -10.23
C SER A 33 -1.64 -7.72 -9.61
N THR A 34 -0.60 -8.00 -10.40
CA THR A 34 0.61 -8.71 -9.92
C THR A 34 1.44 -7.82 -8.98
N GLN A 35 1.51 -6.52 -9.26
CA GLN A 35 2.16 -5.54 -8.38
C GLN A 35 1.35 -5.34 -7.09
N LEU A 36 0.02 -5.38 -7.13
CA LEU A 36 -0.83 -5.33 -5.93
C LEU A 36 -0.60 -6.55 -5.02
N ALA A 37 -0.52 -7.75 -5.58
CA ALA A 37 -0.20 -8.95 -4.81
C ALA A 37 1.20 -8.87 -4.17
N ARG A 38 2.19 -8.33 -4.88
CA ARG A 38 3.51 -8.07 -4.32
C ARG A 38 3.49 -6.97 -3.27
N LEU A 39 2.69 -5.92 -3.48
CA LEU A 39 2.53 -4.82 -2.54
C LEU A 39 2.00 -5.31 -1.19
N ALA A 40 1.00 -6.21 -1.20
CA ALA A 40 0.49 -6.82 0.03
C ALA A 40 1.63 -7.45 0.85
N ALA A 41 2.47 -8.28 0.22
CA ALA A 41 3.59 -8.92 0.88
C ALA A 41 4.67 -7.93 1.38
N VAL A 42 4.96 -6.88 0.60
CA VAL A 42 5.94 -5.85 0.98
C VAL A 42 5.40 -5.01 2.15
N LEU A 43 4.12 -4.64 2.12
CA LEU A 43 3.49 -3.91 3.21
C LEU A 43 3.43 -4.75 4.48
N GLU A 44 3.15 -6.05 4.35
CA GLU A 44 3.16 -6.98 5.48
C GLU A 44 4.54 -7.06 6.13
N ASP A 45 5.61 -7.20 5.33
CA ASP A 45 6.98 -7.22 5.82
C ASP A 45 7.40 -5.86 6.44
N ALA A 46 7.05 -4.75 5.78
CA ALA A 46 7.44 -3.41 6.20
C ALA A 46 6.67 -2.90 7.43
N LEU A 47 5.39 -3.25 7.56
CA LEU A 47 4.53 -2.85 8.68
C LEU A 47 4.51 -3.88 9.81
N GLY A 48 4.93 -5.12 9.54
CA GLY A 48 4.89 -6.23 10.49
C GLY A 48 3.48 -6.70 10.83
N VAL A 49 2.49 -6.41 9.97
CA VAL A 49 1.07 -6.78 10.14
C VAL A 49 0.59 -7.53 8.91
N GLY A 50 -0.28 -8.54 9.08
CA GLY A 50 -0.78 -9.32 7.95
C GLY A 50 -1.62 -8.48 6.98
N VAL A 51 -1.09 -8.19 5.78
CA VAL A 51 -1.80 -7.43 4.74
C VAL A 51 -2.24 -8.41 3.66
N SER A 52 -3.55 -8.63 3.56
CA SER A 52 -4.13 -9.50 2.52
C SER A 52 -4.44 -8.72 1.25
N LEU A 53 -4.38 -9.40 0.10
CA LEU A 53 -4.82 -8.80 -1.17
C LEU A 53 -6.28 -8.32 -1.12
N THR A 54 -7.14 -9.03 -0.38
CA THR A 54 -8.54 -8.61 -0.14
C THR A 54 -8.61 -7.28 0.58
N ALA A 55 -7.74 -7.03 1.57
CA ALA A 55 -7.69 -5.75 2.28
C ALA A 55 -7.28 -4.59 1.36
N LEU A 56 -6.38 -4.83 0.39
CA LEU A 56 -6.06 -3.83 -0.64
C LEU A 56 -7.22 -3.57 -1.61
N TYR A 57 -8.10 -4.54 -1.84
CA TYR A 57 -9.31 -4.35 -2.63
C TYR A 57 -10.43 -3.64 -1.86
N ASP A 58 -10.60 -3.97 -0.57
CA ASP A 58 -11.59 -3.34 0.32
C ASP A 58 -11.18 -1.92 0.73
N HIS A 59 -9.87 -1.67 0.83
CA HIS A 59 -9.26 -0.39 1.16
C HIS A 59 -8.29 0.00 0.02
N PRO A 60 -8.81 0.57 -1.09
CA PRO A 60 -8.02 0.78 -2.30
C PRO A 60 -7.02 1.94 -2.20
N ASP A 61 -6.93 2.66 -1.07
CA ASP A 61 -6.03 3.78 -0.85
C ASP A 61 -5.18 3.57 0.43
N ILE A 62 -4.02 4.23 0.49
CA ILE A 62 -3.04 4.04 1.58
C ILE A 62 -3.62 4.47 2.92
N ASP A 63 -4.33 5.60 2.94
CA ASP A 63 -4.87 6.14 4.18
C ASP A 63 -5.91 5.21 4.80
N ARG A 64 -6.86 4.70 4.01
CA ARG A 64 -7.84 3.71 4.49
C ARG A 64 -7.22 2.40 4.91
N LEU A 65 -6.24 1.90 4.16
CA LEU A 65 -5.57 0.65 4.52
C LEU A 65 -4.86 0.79 5.86
N VAL A 66 -4.10 1.88 6.04
CA VAL A 66 -3.37 2.14 7.27
C VAL A 66 -4.31 2.38 8.44
N GLU A 67 -5.42 3.10 8.24
CA GLU A 67 -6.44 3.31 9.26
C GLU A 67 -7.09 1.99 9.68
N HIS A 68 -7.41 1.11 8.72
CA HIS A 68 -7.91 -0.23 9.00
C HIS A 68 -6.91 -1.06 9.81
N LEU A 69 -5.64 -1.09 9.38
CA LEU A 69 -4.57 -1.84 10.06
C LEU A 69 -4.21 -1.25 11.44
N ALA A 70 -4.40 0.05 11.66
CA ALA A 70 -4.19 0.68 12.96
C ALA A 70 -5.36 0.47 13.93
N SER A 71 -6.54 0.12 13.40
CA SER A 71 -7.74 -0.19 14.19
C SER A 71 -7.86 -1.66 14.58
N ALA A 72 -7.07 -2.54 13.95
CA ALA A 72 -7.04 -3.98 14.17
C ALA A 72 -6.03 -4.36 15.26
#